data_AF-S4NYW2-F1
#
_entry.id   AF-S4NYW2-F1
#
_cell.length_a   1.000
_cell.length_b   1.000
_cell.length_c   1.000
_cell.angle_alpha   90.00
_cell.angle_beta   90.00
_cell.angle_gamma   90.00
#
_symmetry.space_group_name_H-M   'P 1'
#
loop_
_entity.id
_entity.type
_entity.pdbx_description
1 polymer ?
#
loop_
_entity_poly.entity_id
_entity_poly.type
_entity_poly.pdbx_seq_one_letter_code
_entity_poly.pdbx_strand_id
1 'polypeptide(L)'
;KSKTWSHGRWGVVPVQLKRLAGVTVDHVRKKQCMEINILRKCRHPNIILLMGLYPDVQNNIHIICERCNDSLFGILHVQGRILSAQTSVHYALDIANALVFL
;
A
#
# COMPACT_ATOMS: atom_id res chain seq x y z
N LYS A 1 19.21 2.73 -2.00
CA LYS A 1 17.91 3.38 -1.66
C LYS A 1 17.21 2.51 -0.64
N SER A 2 16.96 3.01 0.57
CA SER A 2 16.24 2.26 1.61
C SER A 2 14.86 1.86 1.08
N LYS A 3 14.53 0.57 1.08
CA LYS A 3 13.19 0.12 0.69
C LYS A 3 12.22 0.58 1.78
N THR A 4 11.37 1.54 1.44
CA THR A 4 10.34 2.09 2.33
C THR A 4 9.31 1.04 2.77
N TRP A 5 9.18 -0.04 2.00
CA TRP A 5 8.29 -1.17 2.26
C TRP A 5 9.08 -2.46 2.50
N SER A 6 8.73 -3.20 3.55
CA SER A 6 9.22 -4.54 3.83
C SER A 6 8.11 -5.58 3.64
N HIS A 7 8.50 -6.84 3.44
CA HIS A 7 7.55 -7.94 3.31
C HIS A 7 7.41 -8.66 4.65
N GLY A 8 6.20 -9.12 4.95
CA GLY A 8 5.92 -9.88 6.16
C GLY A 8 4.80 -10.89 5.95
N ARG A 9 4.30 -11.44 7.06
CA ARG A 9 3.11 -12.30 7.09
C ARG A 9 2.23 -11.90 8.27
N TRP A 10 0.92 -11.90 8.05
CA TRP A 10 -0.09 -11.83 9.11
C TRP A 10 -0.75 -13.21 9.20
N GLY A 11 -0.30 -14.03 10.15
CA GLY A 11 -0.62 -15.45 10.16
C GLY A 11 -0.12 -16.11 8.87
N VAL A 12 -1.04 -16.64 8.05
CA VAL A 12 -0.73 -17.24 6.75
C VAL A 12 -0.78 -16.24 5.58
N VAL A 13 -1.31 -15.03 5.79
CA VAL A 13 -1.54 -14.05 4.71
C VAL A 13 -0.24 -13.26 4.47
N PRO A 14 0.30 -13.23 3.24
CA PRO A 14 1.44 -12.40 2.91
C PRO A 14 1.05 -10.92 2.90
N VAL A 15 1.85 -10.07 3.54
CA VAL A 15 1.57 -8.63 3.68
C VAL A 15 2.80 -7.79 3.34
N GLN A 16 2.59 -6.51 3.11
CA GLN A 16 3.64 -5.51 3.04
C GLN A 16 3.49 -4.49 4.17
N LEU A 17 4.64 -4.03 4.67
CA LEU A 17 4.76 -3.24 5.87
C LEU A 17 5.48 -1.94 5.56
N LYS A 18 4.96 -0.81 6.04
CA LYS A 18 5.66 0.49 5.98
C LYS A 18 5.74 1.08 7.38
N ARG A 19 6.97 1.32 7.83
CA ARG A 19 7.22 2.08 9.06
C ARG A 19 6.94 3.56 8.80
N LEU A 20 6.10 4.17 9.63
CA LEU A 20 5.88 5.62 9.64
C LEU A 20 6.80 6.26 10.69
N ALA A 21 7.89 6.87 10.25
CA ALA A 21 8.82 7.56 11.14
C ALA A 21 8.11 8.74 11.83
N GLY A 22 8.24 8.84 13.16
CA GLY A 22 7.67 9.94 13.95
C GLY A 22 6.15 9.86 14.17
N VAL A 23 5.48 8.81 13.66
CA VAL A 23 4.05 8.60 13.92
C VAL A 23 3.89 7.59 15.05
N THR A 24 3.20 8.01 16.11
CA THR A 24 2.93 7.19 17.30
C THR A 24 1.46 6.79 17.39
N VAL A 25 1.15 5.89 18.33
CA VAL A 25 -0.24 5.47 18.62
C VAL A 25 -1.16 6.66 18.93
N ASP A 26 -0.66 7.66 19.65
CA ASP A 26 -1.46 8.83 20.01
C ASP A 26 -1.84 9.68 18.80
N HIS A 27 -0.93 9.84 17.84
CA HIS A 27 -1.23 10.51 16.57
C HIS A 27 -2.34 9.77 15.81
N VAL A 28 -2.30 8.43 15.81
CA VAL A 28 -3.32 7.60 15.16
C VAL A 28 -4.67 7.71 15.87
N ARG A 29 -4.68 7.70 17.21
CA ARG A 29 -5.91 7.87 18.02
C ARG A 29 -6.54 9.25 17.81
N LYS A 30 -5.72 10.31 17.77
CA LYS A 30 -6.15 11.69 17.52
C LYS A 30 -6.40 12.00 16.03
N LYS A 31 -6.30 11.00 15.14
CA LYS A 31 -6.47 11.15 13.68
C LYS A 31 -5.54 12.22 13.08
N GLN A 32 -4.33 12.37 13.59
CA GLN A 32 -3.34 13.35 13.12
C GLN A 32 -2.46 12.82 11.97
N CYS A 33 -2.62 11.57 11.56
CA CYS A 33 -1.91 10.99 10.42
C CYS A 33 -2.83 10.85 9.21
N MET A 34 -2.65 11.74 8.22
CA MET A 34 -3.50 11.79 7.02
C MET A 34 -3.42 10.51 6.19
N GLU A 35 -2.23 9.93 6.02
CA GLU A 35 -2.03 8.69 5.26
C GLU A 35 -2.89 7.54 5.82
N ILE A 36 -2.86 7.33 7.14
CA ILE A 36 -3.68 6.31 7.80
C ILE A 36 -5.18 6.63 7.67
N ASN A 37 -5.57 7.90 7.81
CA ASN A 37 -6.96 8.31 7.75
C ASN A 37 -7.59 8.10 6.37
N ILE A 38 -6.83 8.35 5.29
CA ILE A 38 -7.26 8.08 3.92
C ILE A 38 -7.39 6.58 3.72
N LEU A 39 -6.32 5.82 4.01
CA LEU A 39 -6.28 4.37 3.81
C LEU A 39 -7.40 3.62 4.56
N ARG A 40 -7.84 4.11 5.73
CA ARG A 40 -8.98 3.55 6.47
C ARG A 40 -10.31 3.60 5.72
N LYS A 41 -10.47 4.55 4.80
CA LYS A 41 -11.70 4.76 4.02
C LYS A 41 -11.65 4.07 2.66
N CYS A 42 -10.47 3.65 2.22
CA CYS A 42 -10.29 3.00 0.93
C CYS A 42 -10.65 1.51 1.01
N ARG A 43 -11.81 1.14 0.45
CA ARG A 43 -12.21 -0.25 0.22
C ARG A 43 -12.69 -0.42 -1.21
N HIS A 44 -11.73 -0.67 -2.11
CA HIS A 44 -11.97 -0.80 -3.54
C HIS A 44 -10.98 -1.82 -4.13
N PRO A 45 -11.38 -2.69 -5.07
CA PRO A 45 -10.49 -3.73 -5.63
C PRO A 45 -9.23 -3.19 -6.33
N ASN A 46 -9.27 -1.95 -6.82
CA ASN A 46 -8.12 -1.31 -7.48
C ASN A 46 -7.35 -0.33 -6.57
N ILE A 47 -7.61 -0.32 -5.26
CA ILE A 47 -6.87 0.48 -4.28
C ILE A 47 -6.32 -0.44 -3.21
N ILE A 48 -5.06 -0.24 -2.84
CA ILE A 48 -4.38 -1.04 -1.83
C ILE A 48 -5.16 -1.07 -0.50
N LEU A 49 -5.41 -2.28 0.00
CA LEU A 49 -6.14 -2.51 1.24
C LEU A 49 -5.23 -2.31 2.47
N LEU A 50 -5.64 -1.39 3.35
CA LEU A 50 -5.14 -1.33 4.71
C LEU A 50 -5.73 -2.47 5.55
N MET A 51 -4.88 -3.42 5.91
CA MET A 51 -5.28 -4.57 6.74
C MET A 51 -5.21 -4.23 8.22
N GLY A 52 -4.24 -3.41 8.64
CA GLY A 52 -4.05 -3.10 10.05
C GLY A 52 -2.90 -2.14 10.34
N LEU A 53 -2.73 -1.85 11.63
CA LEU A 53 -1.66 -1.01 12.17
C LEU A 53 -0.97 -1.76 13.30
N TYR A 54 0.34 -1.63 13.40
CA TYR A 54 1.14 -2.28 14.44
C TYR A 54 2.12 -1.28 15.07
N PRO A 55 2.09 -1.04 16.39
CA PRO A 55 3.13 -0.28 17.06
C PRO A 55 4.36 -1.16 17.31
N ASP A 56 5.54 -0.64 16.99
CA ASP A 56 6.80 -1.30 17.36
C ASP A 56 7.23 -1.02 18.80
N VAL A 57 8.34 -1.64 19.22
CA VAL A 57 8.92 -1.48 20.57
C VAL A 57 9.32 -0.04 20.90
N GLN A 58 9.49 0.82 19.89
CA GLN A 58 9.78 2.25 20.03
C GLN A 58 8.51 3.11 19.88
N ASN A 59 7.32 2.50 19.91
CA ASN A 59 6.02 3.13 19.74
C ASN A 59 5.82 3.82 18.37
N ASN A 60 6.61 3.46 17.35
CA ASN A 60 6.35 3.92 15.99
C ASN A 60 5.30 3.02 15.33
N ILE A 61 4.46 3.62 14.52
CA ILE A 61 3.40 2.91 13.82
C ILE A 61 3.93 2.32 12.51
N HIS A 62 3.57 1.07 12.28
CA HIS A 62 3.72 0.37 11.01
C HIS A 62 2.34 0.20 10.38
N ILE A 63 2.23 0.56 9.10
CA ILE A 63 1.08 0.25 8.27
C ILE A 63 1.24 -1.17 7.73
N ILE A 64 0.19 -1.98 7.85
CA ILE A 64 0.10 -3.32 7.26
C ILE A 64 -0.89 -3.27 6.10
N CYS A 65 -0.43 -3.54 4.89
CA CYS A 65 -1.25 -3.62 3.69
C CYS A 65 -1.19 -5.02 3.07
N GLU A 66 -2.17 -5.33 2.23
CA GLU A 66 -2.11 -6.51 1.35
C GLU A 66 -0.83 -6.50 0.51
N ARG A 67 -0.29 -7.67 0.19
CA ARG A 67 0.94 -7.75 -0.61
C ARG A 67 0.66 -7.60 -2.10
N CYS A 68 1.29 -6.61 -2.74
CA CYS A 68 1.36 -6.51 -4.19
C CYS A 68 2.57 -7.29 -4.73
N ASN A 69 2.46 -7.84 -5.94
CA ASN A 69 3.54 -8.60 -6.57
C ASN A 69 4.70 -7.69 -7.02
N ASP A 70 4.36 -6.61 -7.72
CA ASP A 70 5.32 -5.59 -8.16
C ASP A 70 4.58 -4.27 -8.42
N SER A 71 5.35 -3.20 -8.58
CA SER A 71 4.89 -1.93 -9.12
C SER A 71 4.82 -1.97 -10.64
N LEU A 72 3.92 -1.18 -11.23
CA LEU A 72 3.87 -1.01 -12.69
C LEU A 72 5.21 -0.48 -13.25
N PHE A 73 5.90 0.39 -12.50
CA PHE A 73 7.24 0.86 -12.84
C PHE A 73 8.26 -0.29 -12.90
N GLY A 74 8.22 -1.20 -11.92
CA GLY A 74 9.08 -2.39 -11.88
C GLY A 74 8.86 -3.27 -13.10
N ILE A 75 7.60 -3.53 -13.45
CA ILE A 75 7.22 -4.34 -14.62
C ILE A 75 7.72 -3.70 -15.93
N LEU A 76 7.45 -2.40 -16.13
CA LEU A 76 7.73 -1.74 -17.41
C LEU A 76 9.22 -1.40 -17.59
N HIS A 77 9.83 -0.80 -16.57
CA HIS A 77 11.14 -0.16 -16.71
C HIS A 77 12.30 -0.96 -16.12
N VAL A 78 12.04 -1.76 -15.07
CA VAL A 78 13.10 -2.56 -14.45
C VAL A 78 13.21 -3.92 -15.14
N GLN A 79 12.07 -4.59 -15.37
CA GLN A 79 12.03 -5.87 -16.06
C GLN A 79 12.03 -5.73 -17.59
N GLY A 80 11.72 -4.53 -18.11
CA GLY A 80 11.62 -4.28 -19.55
C GLY A 80 10.45 -5.01 -20.21
N ARG A 81 9.41 -5.38 -19.45
CA ARG A 81 8.28 -6.14 -19.98
C ARG A 81 7.44 -5.25 -20.90
N ILE A 82 7.30 -5.67 -22.15
CA ILE A 82 6.39 -5.05 -23.10
C ILE A 82 4.97 -5.56 -22.81
N LEU A 83 4.04 -4.64 -22.56
CA LEU A 83 2.63 -4.96 -22.38
C LEU A 83 1.90 -4.96 -23.72
N SER A 84 0.95 -5.87 -23.88
CA SER A 84 0.00 -5.82 -25.01
C SER A 84 -0.91 -4.59 -24.88
N ALA A 85 -1.47 -4.13 -26.00
CA ALA A 85 -2.44 -3.03 -25.98
C ALA A 85 -3.63 -3.32 -25.06
N GLN A 86 -4.15 -4.55 -25.09
CA GLN A 86 -5.26 -4.98 -24.23
C GLN A 86 -4.90 -4.91 -22.74
N THR A 87 -3.73 -5.40 -22.35
CA THR A 87 -3.26 -5.33 -20.95
C THR A 87 -3.07 -3.88 -20.49
N SER A 88 -2.50 -3.03 -21.36
CA SER A 88 -2.31 -1.61 -21.07
C SER A 88 -3.63 -0.88 -20.84
N VAL A 89 -4.64 -1.14 -21.69
CA VAL A 89 -5.99 -0.58 -21.52
C VAL A 89 -6.65 -1.08 -20.22
N HIS A 90 -6.48 -2.37 -19.89
CA HIS A 90 -7.02 -2.92 -18.66
C HIS A 90 -6.40 -2.26 -17.40
N TYR A 91 -5.08 -2.08 -17.37
CA TYR A 91 -4.42 -1.36 -16.27
C TYR A 91 -4.87 0.10 -16.18
N ALA A 92 -5.03 0.78 -17.33
CA ALA A 92 -5.55 2.15 -17.35
C ALA A 92 -6.99 2.21 -16.79
N LEU A 93 -7.85 1.25 -17.13
CA LEU A 93 -9.21 1.16 -16.62
C LEU A 93 -9.25 0.89 -15.11
N ASP A 94 -8.43 -0.04 -14.62
CA ASP A 94 -8.30 -0.32 -13.17
C ASP A 94 -7.89 0.93 -12.39
N ILE A 95 -6.91 1.69 -12.90
CA ILE A 95 -6.47 2.95 -12.30
C ILE A 95 -7.57 4.01 -12.36
N ALA A 96 -8.27 4.13 -13.49
CA ALA A 96 -9.37 5.09 -13.63
C ALA A 96 -10.51 4.79 -12.65
N ASN A 97 -10.90 3.53 -12.49
CA ASN A 97 -11.91 3.11 -11.52
C ASN A 97 -11.48 3.41 -10.07
N ALA A 98 -10.20 3.18 -9.73
CA ALA A 98 -9.65 3.56 -8.44
C ALA A 98 -9.76 5.07 -8.18
N LEU A 99 -9.44 5.90 -9.17
CA LEU A 99 -9.49 7.36 -9.05
C LEU A 99 -10.91 7.91 -8.98
N VAL A 100 -11.89 7.26 -9.63
CA VAL A 100 -13.31 7.63 -9.51
C VAL A 100 -13.85 7.38 -8.10
N PHE A 101 -13.31 6.39 -7.39
CA PHE A 101 -13.69 6.08 -6.02
C PHE A 101 -13.14 7.07 -4.99
N LEU A 102 -11.96 7.66 -5.24
CA LEU A 102 -11.24 8.54 -4.30
C LEU A 102 -11.83 9.94 -4.22
#